data_AF-A0A0K8QDL7-F1
#
_entry.id   AF-A0A0K8QDL7-F1
#
_cell.length_a   1.000
_cell.length_b   1.000
_cell.length_c   1.000
_cell.angle_alpha   90.00
_cell.angle_beta   90.00
_cell.angle_gamma   90.00
#
_symmetry.space_group_name_H-M   'P 1'
#
loop_
_entity.id
_entity.type
_entity.pdbx_description
1 polymer ?
#
loop_
_entity_poly.entity_id
_entity_poly.type
_entity_poly.pdbx_seq_one_letter_code
_entity_poly.pdbx_strand_id
1 'polypeptide(L)'
;MDVAQIVSSQPLPKGPALAVYSNSAAFGKVVADNAAPQGLVVDRIVTDVDLDAGMSASRDGLRRSLRKNLADDSVHAVVAAMVPSRSLTMEAIAGVLAECAAEAGKPVVAAFTGILDTSVQLDGLLAPNGESGSSLPCYSSAGSAVAALAAVVRYAKWLDRDQGMFIEPPGCDREGTREHIERLLSAVAGEQLVRLDGGESAALLSRYGIPVVPSAVFESDDEAVDAAERLGWPVVLKTTDPALRHRLDLGGVRLDIEDADSLRRNIAQMRRALEPYGSSAIEVQAMVPVGQACTFRAIEDPLLGPVVSFGLAGDA
;
A
#
# COMPACT_ATOMS: atom_id res chain seq x y z
N MET A 1 -3.81 -9.45 4.47
CA MET A 1 -5.13 -9.79 5.06
C MET A 1 -5.10 -9.57 6.56
N ASP A 2 -4.11 -10.10 7.28
CA ASP A 2 -3.96 -10.02 8.75
C ASP A 2 -4.10 -8.61 9.34
N VAL A 3 -3.42 -7.61 8.77
CA VAL A 3 -3.51 -6.21 9.20
C VAL A 3 -4.90 -5.63 8.94
N ALA A 4 -5.51 -5.98 7.80
CA ALA A 4 -6.81 -5.48 7.38
C ALA A 4 -7.92 -5.86 8.38
N GLN A 5 -7.83 -7.06 8.97
CA GLN A 5 -8.79 -7.52 9.99
C GLN A 5 -8.83 -6.59 11.21
N ILE A 6 -7.67 -6.11 11.67
CA ILE A 6 -7.61 -5.20 12.83
C ILE A 6 -8.16 -3.83 12.45
N VAL A 7 -7.66 -3.22 11.37
CA VAL A 7 -8.05 -1.85 11.01
C VAL A 7 -9.52 -1.72 10.60
N SER A 8 -10.17 -2.81 10.17
CA SER A 8 -11.59 -2.80 9.80
C SER A 8 -12.54 -3.08 10.96
N SER A 9 -12.06 -3.65 12.07
CA SER A 9 -12.93 -4.12 13.17
C SER A 9 -12.55 -3.60 14.56
N GLN A 10 -11.37 -3.00 14.72
CA GLN A 10 -10.85 -2.56 16.01
C GLN A 10 -10.44 -1.08 15.99
N PRO A 11 -10.53 -0.37 17.14
CA PRO A 11 -9.96 0.96 17.30
C PRO A 11 -8.44 0.99 17.05
N LEU A 12 -7.90 2.14 16.65
CA LEU A 12 -6.45 2.30 16.51
C LEU A 12 -5.77 2.46 17.89
N PRO A 13 -4.61 1.82 18.12
CA PRO A 13 -3.88 1.96 19.37
C PRO A 13 -3.23 3.35 19.47
N LYS A 14 -3.27 3.95 20.65
CA LYS A 14 -2.62 5.26 20.93
C LYS A 14 -1.11 5.16 21.10
N GLY A 15 -0.55 3.95 21.19
CA GLY A 15 0.87 3.74 21.39
C GLY A 15 1.26 2.26 21.33
N PRO A 16 2.54 1.94 21.56
CA PRO A 16 3.07 0.59 21.40
C PRO A 16 2.86 -0.31 22.62
N ALA A 17 2.40 0.24 23.74
CA ALA A 17 2.26 -0.49 24.99
C ALA A 17 1.03 -1.41 24.98
N LEU A 18 1.21 -2.68 25.35
CA LEU A 18 0.14 -3.68 25.36
C LEU A 18 0.17 -4.54 26.62
N ALA A 19 -0.97 -5.13 26.93
CA ALA A 19 -1.07 -6.23 27.89
C ALA A 19 -1.21 -7.56 27.15
N VAL A 20 -0.43 -8.57 27.56
CA VAL A 20 -0.55 -9.94 27.06
C VAL A 20 -1.45 -10.73 28.00
N TYR A 21 -2.54 -11.29 27.50
CA TYR A 21 -3.41 -12.20 28.24
C TYR A 21 -3.11 -13.63 27.85
N SER A 22 -2.88 -14.51 28.82
CA SER A 22 -2.71 -15.94 28.55
C SER A 22 -3.15 -16.81 29.72
N ASN A 23 -3.74 -17.97 29.45
CA ASN A 23 -3.99 -19.00 30.47
C ASN A 23 -2.76 -19.88 30.75
N SER A 24 -1.59 -19.54 30.18
CA SER A 24 -0.32 -20.20 30.45
C SER A 24 0.78 -19.16 30.62
N ALA A 25 1.44 -19.16 31.77
CA ALA A 25 2.52 -18.21 32.06
C ALA A 25 3.70 -18.35 31.10
N ALA A 26 4.06 -19.58 30.73
CA ALA A 26 5.12 -19.83 29.76
C ALA A 26 4.74 -19.30 28.38
N PHE A 27 3.49 -19.51 27.95
CA PHE A 27 3.03 -19.03 26.66
C PHE A 27 2.92 -17.51 26.61
N GLY A 28 2.37 -16.87 27.65
CA GLY A 28 2.33 -15.42 27.78
C GLY A 28 3.73 -14.79 27.70
N LYS A 29 4.74 -15.42 28.31
CA LYS A 29 6.14 -14.98 28.19
C LYS A 29 6.67 -15.07 26.76
N VAL A 30 6.41 -16.18 26.06
CA VAL A 30 6.82 -16.35 24.65
C VAL A 30 6.20 -15.28 23.75
N VAL A 31 4.92 -14.97 23.94
CA VAL A 31 4.25 -13.90 23.19
C VAL A 31 4.86 -12.53 23.51
N ALA A 32 5.15 -12.27 24.78
CA ALA A 32 5.79 -11.03 25.20
C ALA A 32 7.19 -10.87 24.58
N ASP A 33 8.00 -11.93 24.59
CA ASP A 33 9.34 -11.95 24.00
C ASP A 33 9.29 -11.76 22.47
N ASN A 34 8.23 -12.23 21.79
CA ASN A 34 8.01 -12.00 20.35
C ASN A 34 7.55 -10.57 20.03
N ALA A 35 6.89 -9.88 20.95
CA ALA A 35 6.39 -8.52 20.76
C ALA A 35 7.51 -7.48 20.74
N ALA A 36 8.54 -7.64 21.57
CA ALA A 36 9.61 -6.65 21.70
C ALA A 36 10.41 -6.39 20.40
N PRO A 37 10.86 -7.41 19.64
CA PRO A 37 11.54 -7.20 18.35
C PRO A 37 10.70 -6.47 17.29
N GLN A 38 9.37 -6.48 17.43
CA GLN A 38 8.43 -5.80 16.53
C GLN A 38 8.18 -4.33 16.94
N GLY A 39 8.83 -3.84 18.01
CA GLY A 39 8.69 -2.46 18.51
C GLY A 39 7.46 -2.23 19.40
N LEU A 40 6.86 -3.31 19.89
CA LEU A 40 5.79 -3.27 20.90
C LEU A 40 6.40 -3.30 22.31
N VAL A 41 5.71 -2.68 23.27
CA VAL A 41 6.14 -2.63 24.68
C VAL A 41 5.15 -3.45 25.48
N VAL A 42 5.61 -4.52 26.14
CA VAL A 42 4.72 -5.31 27.00
C VAL A 42 4.70 -4.67 28.38
N ASP A 43 3.61 -3.97 28.69
CA ASP A 43 3.41 -3.33 29.99
C ASP A 43 3.21 -4.38 31.09
N ARG A 44 2.44 -5.43 30.78
CA ARG A 44 2.17 -6.53 31.70
C ARG A 44 1.75 -7.82 31.00
N ILE A 45 1.97 -8.93 31.69
CA ILE A 45 1.46 -10.26 31.32
C ILE A 45 0.44 -10.65 32.37
N VAL A 46 -0.80 -10.92 31.92
CA VAL A 46 -1.94 -11.28 32.75
C VAL A 46 -2.19 -12.78 32.59
N THR A 47 -1.95 -13.53 33.66
CA THR A 47 -2.04 -15.00 33.68
C THR A 47 -3.05 -15.55 34.68
N ASP A 48 -3.72 -14.69 35.42
CA ASP A 48 -4.69 -15.01 36.46
C ASP A 48 -6.11 -15.22 35.91
N VAL A 49 -6.23 -15.49 34.61
CA VAL A 49 -7.51 -15.79 33.96
C VAL A 49 -7.85 -17.26 34.17
N ASP A 50 -8.71 -17.53 35.13
CA ASP A 50 -9.26 -18.87 35.37
C ASP A 50 -10.38 -19.19 34.35
N LEU A 51 -10.00 -19.90 33.29
CA LEU A 51 -10.91 -20.38 32.24
C LEU A 51 -11.54 -21.75 32.55
N ASP A 52 -11.34 -22.28 33.76
CA ASP A 52 -11.83 -23.60 34.19
C ASP A 52 -12.80 -23.55 35.39
N ALA A 53 -12.98 -22.40 36.04
CA ALA A 53 -13.96 -22.15 37.12
C ALA A 53 -15.46 -22.29 36.75
N GLY A 54 -15.77 -22.82 35.56
CA GLY A 54 -17.13 -22.93 35.01
C GLY A 54 -17.56 -21.70 34.21
N MET A 55 -18.41 -21.91 33.20
CA MET A 55 -18.70 -20.94 32.12
C MET A 55 -19.02 -19.51 32.61
N SER A 56 -19.95 -19.35 33.56
CA SER A 56 -20.36 -18.02 34.06
C SER A 56 -19.23 -17.32 34.82
N ALA A 57 -18.59 -18.04 35.75
CA ALA A 57 -17.52 -17.49 36.56
C ALA A 57 -16.29 -17.12 35.72
N SER A 58 -15.89 -17.99 34.77
CA SER A 58 -14.79 -17.72 33.83
C SER A 58 -15.08 -16.51 32.94
N ARG A 59 -16.31 -16.39 32.39
CA ARG A 59 -16.71 -15.25 31.55
C ARG A 59 -16.62 -13.93 32.33
N ASP A 60 -17.17 -13.90 33.54
CA ASP A 60 -17.18 -12.69 34.36
C ASP A 60 -15.80 -12.33 34.91
N GLY A 61 -14.98 -13.33 35.24
CA GLY A 61 -13.58 -13.15 35.63
C GLY A 61 -12.77 -12.51 34.50
N LEU A 62 -12.84 -13.07 33.29
CA LEU A 62 -12.17 -12.53 32.10
C LEU A 62 -12.61 -11.09 31.81
N ARG A 63 -13.92 -10.83 31.80
CA ARG A 63 -14.48 -9.50 31.55
C ARG A 63 -13.99 -8.47 32.56
N ARG A 64 -14.04 -8.78 33.86
CA ARG A 64 -13.58 -7.86 34.91
C ARG A 64 -12.09 -7.55 34.77
N SER A 65 -11.27 -8.56 34.51
CA SER A 65 -9.82 -8.38 34.34
C SER A 65 -9.49 -7.54 33.11
N LEU A 66 -10.10 -7.85 31.96
CA LEU A 66 -9.92 -7.10 30.71
C LEU A 66 -10.32 -5.64 30.86
N ARG A 67 -11.51 -5.34 31.38
CA ARG A 67 -11.97 -3.97 31.60
C ARG A 67 -11.02 -3.18 32.49
N LYS A 68 -10.52 -3.78 33.58
CA LYS A 68 -9.56 -3.13 34.47
C LYS A 68 -8.27 -2.74 33.73
N ASN A 69 -7.71 -3.65 32.93
CA ASN A 69 -6.45 -3.41 32.24
C ASN A 69 -6.61 -2.50 31.01
N LEU A 70 -7.72 -2.60 30.28
CA LEU A 70 -8.03 -1.70 29.17
C LEU A 70 -8.35 -0.28 29.65
N ALA A 71 -8.83 -0.09 30.88
CA ALA A 71 -9.01 1.23 31.48
C ALA A 71 -7.68 1.91 31.90
N ASP A 72 -6.59 1.15 32.00
CA ASP A 72 -5.26 1.68 32.35
C ASP A 72 -4.64 2.42 31.16
N ASP A 73 -4.25 3.68 31.34
CA ASP A 73 -3.68 4.50 30.27
C ASP A 73 -2.28 4.03 29.85
N SER A 74 -1.59 3.22 30.66
CA SER A 74 -0.33 2.56 30.26
C SER A 74 -0.53 1.47 29.21
N VAL A 75 -1.77 0.98 29.02
CA VAL A 75 -2.12 -0.08 28.07
C VAL A 75 -2.84 0.55 26.88
N HIS A 76 -2.33 0.33 25.68
CA HIS A 76 -2.93 0.84 24.43
C HIS A 76 -3.53 -0.25 23.55
N ALA A 77 -3.24 -1.52 23.82
CA ALA A 77 -3.77 -2.68 23.12
C ALA A 77 -3.73 -3.93 24.00
N VAL A 78 -4.48 -4.98 23.63
CA VAL A 78 -4.38 -6.31 24.25
C VAL A 78 -4.13 -7.39 23.20
N VAL A 79 -3.21 -8.30 23.51
CA VAL A 79 -3.05 -9.57 22.78
C VAL A 79 -3.49 -10.71 23.70
N ALA A 80 -4.58 -11.36 23.36
CA ALA A 80 -5.10 -12.54 24.06
C ALA A 80 -4.59 -13.82 23.39
N ALA A 81 -3.54 -14.43 23.96
CA ALA A 81 -2.95 -15.65 23.48
C ALA A 81 -3.33 -16.82 24.39
N MET A 82 -4.34 -17.58 23.98
CA MET A 82 -4.99 -18.58 24.82
C MET A 82 -4.94 -19.97 24.18
N VAL A 83 -4.80 -20.99 25.02
CA VAL A 83 -5.05 -22.38 24.64
C VAL A 83 -6.52 -22.71 24.95
N PRO A 84 -7.24 -23.45 24.08
CA PRO A 84 -8.64 -23.83 24.34
C PRO A 84 -8.83 -24.45 25.73
N SER A 85 -9.90 -24.04 26.43
CA SER A 85 -10.33 -24.65 27.70
C SER A 85 -11.66 -25.39 27.52
N ARG A 86 -12.01 -26.26 28.49
CA ARG A 86 -13.26 -27.03 28.44
C ARG A 86 -14.48 -26.21 28.86
N SER A 87 -14.28 -25.16 29.66
CA SER A 87 -15.39 -24.47 30.33
C SER A 87 -15.91 -23.26 29.56
N LEU A 88 -15.09 -22.64 28.70
CA LEU A 88 -15.51 -21.52 27.85
C LEU A 88 -15.21 -21.83 26.38
N THR A 89 -16.22 -21.65 25.51
CA THR A 89 -15.99 -21.76 24.06
C THR A 89 -15.23 -20.54 23.56
N MET A 90 -14.57 -20.68 22.41
CA MET A 90 -13.77 -19.60 21.82
C MET A 90 -14.64 -18.42 21.40
N GLU A 91 -15.86 -18.68 20.93
CA GLU A 91 -16.84 -17.66 20.58
C GLU A 91 -17.27 -16.86 21.81
N ALA A 92 -17.41 -17.51 22.95
CA ALA A 92 -17.70 -16.84 24.22
C ALA A 92 -16.51 -16.00 24.71
N ILE A 93 -15.27 -16.49 24.56
CA ILE A 93 -14.05 -15.71 24.85
C ILE A 93 -13.99 -14.49 23.91
N ALA A 94 -14.17 -14.71 22.62
CA ALA A 94 -14.06 -13.67 21.60
C ALA A 94 -15.14 -12.59 21.76
N GLY A 95 -16.36 -12.99 22.12
CA GLY A 95 -17.42 -12.05 22.46
C GLY A 95 -17.04 -11.13 23.62
N VAL A 96 -16.51 -11.67 24.72
CA VAL A 96 -16.04 -10.85 25.85
C VAL A 96 -14.91 -9.91 25.43
N LEU A 97 -13.94 -10.40 24.67
CA LEU A 97 -12.82 -9.59 24.17
C LEU A 97 -13.29 -8.44 23.28
N ALA A 98 -14.19 -8.72 22.34
CA ALA A 98 -14.72 -7.70 21.42
C ALA A 98 -15.60 -6.66 22.11
N GLU A 99 -16.48 -7.10 23.03
CA GLU A 99 -17.28 -6.21 23.90
C GLU A 99 -16.35 -5.24 24.65
N CYS A 100 -15.32 -5.76 25.31
CA CYS A 100 -14.38 -4.95 26.08
C CYS A 100 -13.54 -4.02 25.19
N ALA A 101 -13.14 -4.46 24.00
CA ALA A 101 -12.40 -3.65 23.04
C ALA A 101 -13.19 -2.41 22.60
N ALA A 102 -14.46 -2.63 22.23
CA ALA A 102 -15.37 -1.58 21.81
C ALA A 102 -15.66 -0.58 22.94
N GLU A 103 -15.92 -1.08 24.15
CA GLU A 103 -16.14 -0.23 25.33
C GLU A 103 -14.93 0.64 25.68
N ALA A 104 -13.72 0.09 25.60
CA ALA A 104 -12.50 0.80 25.98
C ALA A 104 -11.94 1.71 24.88
N GLY A 105 -12.36 1.54 23.62
CA GLY A 105 -11.77 2.24 22.49
C GLY A 105 -10.30 1.88 22.26
N LYS A 106 -9.89 0.64 22.61
CA LYS A 106 -8.52 0.12 22.46
C LYS A 106 -8.57 -1.24 21.75
N PRO A 107 -7.68 -1.50 20.78
CA PRO A 107 -7.70 -2.75 20.03
C PRO A 107 -7.41 -3.96 20.90
N VAL A 108 -8.17 -5.02 20.65
CA VAL A 108 -7.93 -6.36 21.20
C VAL A 108 -7.82 -7.35 20.05
N VAL A 109 -6.80 -8.20 20.08
CA VAL A 109 -6.61 -9.30 19.11
C VAL A 109 -6.44 -10.62 19.85
N ALA A 110 -6.87 -11.72 19.25
CA ALA A 110 -6.75 -13.04 19.84
C ALA A 110 -5.94 -14.01 18.99
N ALA A 111 -5.18 -14.87 19.66
CA ALA A 111 -4.59 -16.05 19.06
C ALA A 111 -4.98 -17.27 19.88
N PHE A 112 -5.70 -18.20 19.24
CA PHE A 112 -6.13 -19.46 19.86
C PHE A 112 -5.21 -20.57 19.37
N THR A 113 -4.24 -20.95 20.19
CA THR A 113 -3.20 -21.92 19.80
C THR A 113 -3.49 -23.32 20.32
N GLY A 114 -3.07 -24.34 19.56
CA GLY A 114 -3.22 -25.75 19.97
C GLY A 114 -4.54 -26.37 19.54
N ILE A 115 -5.24 -25.77 18.58
CA ILE A 115 -6.39 -26.40 17.92
C ILE A 115 -5.87 -27.41 16.93
N LEU A 116 -6.19 -28.68 17.18
CA LEU A 116 -5.81 -29.80 16.32
C LEU A 116 -6.91 -30.16 15.31
N ASP A 117 -8.12 -29.63 15.50
CA ASP A 117 -9.24 -29.81 14.60
C ASP A 117 -9.12 -28.85 13.41
N THR A 118 -8.83 -29.39 12.23
CA THR A 118 -8.66 -28.62 11.00
C THR A 118 -9.97 -28.07 10.44
N SER A 119 -11.12 -28.48 10.98
CA SER A 119 -12.43 -27.92 10.60
C SER A 119 -12.71 -26.57 11.28
N VAL A 120 -11.96 -26.21 12.33
CA VAL A 120 -12.09 -24.94 13.03
C VAL A 120 -11.26 -23.87 12.31
N GLN A 121 -11.94 -22.98 11.58
CA GLN A 121 -11.29 -21.80 11.00
C GLN A 121 -11.24 -20.66 12.02
N LEU A 122 -10.04 -20.36 12.51
CA LEU A 122 -9.80 -19.26 13.45
C LEU A 122 -9.26 -17.99 12.80
N ASP A 123 -8.58 -18.11 11.66
CA ASP A 123 -8.00 -16.96 10.98
C ASP A 123 -9.12 -16.12 10.37
N GLY A 124 -9.33 -14.92 10.92
CA GLY A 124 -10.39 -14.04 10.47
C GLY A 124 -11.09 -13.27 11.59
N LEU A 125 -12.25 -12.71 11.23
CA LEU A 125 -13.11 -11.99 12.15
C LEU A 125 -14.10 -12.96 12.80
N LEU A 126 -13.95 -13.21 14.09
CA LEU A 126 -14.86 -14.03 14.87
C LEU A 126 -15.92 -13.14 15.54
N ALA A 127 -17.18 -13.31 15.15
CA ALA A 127 -18.31 -12.60 15.75
C ALA A 127 -18.96 -13.46 16.85
N PRO A 128 -19.29 -12.89 18.02
CA PRO A 128 -20.09 -13.61 19.01
C PRO A 128 -21.46 -13.98 18.41
N ASN A 129 -21.80 -15.28 18.43
CA ASN A 129 -23.08 -15.83 17.99
C ASN A 129 -23.47 -15.61 16.51
N GLY A 130 -22.53 -15.22 15.64
CA GLY A 130 -22.81 -15.01 14.21
C GLY A 130 -23.65 -13.76 13.88
N GLU A 131 -23.85 -12.86 14.85
CA GLU A 131 -24.52 -11.57 14.64
C GLU A 131 -23.53 -10.46 14.28
N SER A 132 -23.98 -9.43 13.54
CA SER A 132 -23.17 -8.32 13.00
C SER A 132 -22.63 -7.31 14.04
N GLY A 133 -22.42 -7.73 15.30
CA GLY A 133 -21.87 -6.90 16.38
C GLY A 133 -20.41 -7.22 16.68
N SER A 134 -19.58 -6.17 16.84
CA SER A 134 -18.15 -6.16 17.21
C SER A 134 -17.42 -7.50 16.98
N SER A 135 -16.82 -7.69 15.80
CA SER A 135 -16.01 -8.87 15.52
C SER A 135 -14.60 -8.73 16.10
N LEU A 136 -14.04 -9.85 16.54
CA LEU A 136 -12.66 -9.92 17.03
C LEU A 136 -11.72 -10.46 15.95
N PRO A 137 -10.58 -9.80 15.68
CA PRO A 137 -9.50 -10.38 14.89
C PRO A 137 -8.88 -11.57 15.62
N CYS A 138 -9.00 -12.74 15.01
CA CYS A 138 -8.48 -13.99 15.50
C CYS A 138 -7.40 -14.53 14.54
N TYR A 139 -6.34 -15.09 15.13
CA TYR A 139 -5.18 -15.61 14.42
C TYR A 139 -4.88 -17.04 14.86
N SER A 140 -4.39 -17.85 13.93
CA SER A 140 -3.91 -19.22 14.16
C SER A 140 -2.59 -19.26 14.93
N SER A 141 -1.85 -18.14 14.96
CA SER A 141 -0.61 -18.02 15.75
C SER A 141 -0.51 -16.69 16.46
N ALA A 142 0.07 -16.71 17.67
CA ALA A 142 0.36 -15.49 18.42
C ALA A 142 1.38 -14.59 17.72
N GLY A 143 2.32 -15.17 16.96
CA GLY A 143 3.28 -14.41 16.15
C GLY A 143 2.59 -13.58 15.07
N SER A 144 1.61 -14.16 14.37
CA SER A 144 0.81 -13.44 13.37
C SER A 144 0.01 -12.30 14.01
N ALA A 145 -0.64 -12.55 15.15
CA ALA A 145 -1.38 -11.52 15.89
C ALA A 145 -0.48 -10.35 16.31
N VAL A 146 0.69 -10.65 16.87
CA VAL A 146 1.70 -9.67 17.30
C VAL A 146 2.23 -8.88 16.10
N ALA A 147 2.59 -9.54 15.00
CA ALA A 147 3.10 -8.88 13.81
C ALA A 147 2.05 -7.97 13.15
N ALA A 148 0.80 -8.41 13.08
CA ALA A 148 -0.32 -7.62 12.57
C ALA A 148 -0.57 -6.38 13.44
N LEU A 149 -0.66 -6.56 14.76
CA LEU A 149 -0.85 -5.44 15.69
C LEU A 149 0.32 -4.45 15.65
N ALA A 150 1.56 -4.93 15.53
CA ALA A 150 2.73 -4.08 15.37
C ALA A 150 2.67 -3.22 14.09
N ALA A 151 2.18 -3.79 12.97
CA ALA A 151 1.95 -3.03 11.76
C ALA A 151 0.88 -1.94 11.95
N VAL A 152 -0.20 -2.24 12.68
CA VAL A 152 -1.25 -1.26 13.02
C VAL A 152 -0.71 -0.17 13.94
N VAL A 153 0.13 -0.49 14.92
CA VAL A 153 0.81 0.51 15.77
C VAL A 153 1.71 1.42 14.94
N ARG A 154 2.46 0.87 13.97
CA ARG A 154 3.27 1.69 13.05
C ARG A 154 2.39 2.60 12.19
N TYR A 155 1.26 2.09 11.71
CA TYR A 155 0.29 2.86 10.94
C TYR A 155 -0.33 3.99 11.77
N ALA A 156 -0.80 3.72 12.99
CA ALA A 156 -1.36 4.72 13.89
C ALA A 156 -0.34 5.81 14.23
N LYS A 157 0.92 5.43 14.49
CA LYS A 157 2.02 6.39 14.67
C LYS A 157 2.28 7.22 13.42
N TRP A 158 2.15 6.64 12.22
CA TRP A 158 2.31 7.38 10.97
C TRP A 158 1.17 8.38 10.75
N LEU A 159 -0.07 8.03 11.11
CA LEU A 159 -1.22 8.95 11.05
C LEU A 159 -1.07 10.13 12.02
N ASP A 160 -0.53 9.89 13.21
CA ASP A 160 -0.35 10.92 14.26
C ASP A 160 0.90 11.79 14.04
N ARG A 161 1.78 11.42 13.10
CA ARG A 161 2.92 12.26 12.75
C ARG A 161 2.45 13.56 12.13
N ASP A 162 3.07 14.66 12.56
CA ASP A 162 2.98 15.94 11.87
C ASP A 162 3.38 15.72 10.40
N GLN A 163 2.39 15.85 9.50
CA GLN A 163 2.58 15.71 8.06
C GLN A 163 3.32 16.92 7.46
N GLY A 164 3.69 17.88 8.32
CA GLY A 164 4.29 19.14 7.93
C GLY A 164 3.28 20.04 7.23
N MET A 165 3.78 21.17 6.75
CA MET A 165 3.01 22.02 5.87
C MET A 165 3.20 21.54 4.43
N PHE A 166 2.10 21.23 3.76
CA PHE A 166 2.14 21.04 2.32
C PHE A 166 2.58 22.35 1.65
N ILE A 167 3.73 22.32 0.99
CA ILE A 167 4.22 23.44 0.19
C ILE A 167 3.78 23.20 -1.24
N GLU A 168 2.92 24.08 -1.75
CA GLU A 168 2.52 24.01 -3.15
C GLU A 168 3.70 24.31 -4.06
N PRO A 169 4.05 23.41 -5.01
CA PRO A 169 5.09 23.69 -5.97
C PRO A 169 4.74 24.94 -6.80
N PRO A 170 5.72 25.80 -7.11
CA PRO A 170 5.47 26.96 -7.95
C PRO A 170 4.99 26.54 -9.34
N GLY A 171 4.08 27.31 -9.92
CA GLY A 171 3.55 27.06 -11.26
C GLY A 171 2.41 26.04 -11.32
N CYS A 172 1.90 25.57 -10.18
CA CYS A 172 0.67 24.79 -10.14
C CYS A 172 -0.57 25.68 -10.39
N ASP A 173 -1.37 25.32 -11.39
CA ASP A 173 -2.68 25.89 -11.68
C ASP A 173 -3.77 24.87 -11.33
N ARG A 174 -4.10 24.79 -10.03
CA ARG A 174 -5.12 23.84 -9.53
C ARG A 174 -6.51 24.11 -10.07
N GLU A 175 -6.88 25.38 -10.18
CA GLU A 175 -8.24 25.76 -10.59
C GLU A 175 -8.46 25.44 -12.07
N GLY A 176 -7.55 25.89 -12.95
CA GLY A 176 -7.65 25.57 -14.36
C GLY A 176 -7.46 24.07 -14.64
N THR A 177 -6.74 23.35 -13.78
CA THR A 177 -6.70 21.88 -13.84
C THR A 177 -8.04 21.25 -13.48
N ARG A 178 -8.71 21.72 -12.41
CA ARG A 178 -10.04 21.24 -12.03
C ARG A 178 -11.03 21.45 -13.18
N GLU A 179 -11.10 22.66 -13.74
CA GLU A 179 -11.96 22.96 -14.89
C GLU A 179 -11.66 22.07 -16.10
N HIS A 180 -10.38 21.76 -16.33
CA HIS A 180 -9.98 20.84 -17.40
C HIS A 180 -10.45 19.41 -17.15
N ILE A 181 -10.27 18.90 -15.93
CA ILE A 181 -10.73 17.56 -15.54
C ILE A 181 -12.25 17.47 -15.59
N GLU A 182 -12.97 18.49 -15.12
CA GLU A 182 -14.44 18.53 -15.18
C GLU A 182 -14.96 18.47 -16.63
N ARG A 183 -14.30 19.16 -17.57
CA ARG A 183 -14.64 19.05 -18.99
C ARG A 183 -14.39 17.64 -19.54
N LEU A 184 -13.27 17.01 -19.19
CA LEU A 184 -12.98 15.63 -19.60
C LEU A 184 -14.03 14.66 -19.03
N LEU A 185 -14.38 14.82 -17.76
CA LEU A 185 -15.38 14.01 -17.06
C LEU A 185 -16.80 14.21 -17.59
N SER A 186 -17.13 15.39 -18.15
CA SER A 186 -18.45 15.65 -18.73
C SER A 186 -18.80 14.71 -19.90
N ALA A 187 -17.80 14.12 -20.54
CA ALA A 187 -17.97 13.15 -21.62
C ALA A 187 -18.04 11.68 -21.12
N VAL A 188 -17.91 11.46 -19.81
CA VAL A 188 -17.86 10.12 -19.20
C VAL A 188 -19.21 9.73 -18.62
N ALA A 189 -19.68 8.52 -18.94
CA ALA A 189 -20.89 7.95 -18.36
C ALA A 189 -20.57 6.69 -17.55
N GLY A 190 -21.06 6.62 -16.31
CA GLY A 190 -20.85 5.48 -15.42
C GLY A 190 -19.39 5.32 -14.99
N GLU A 191 -18.91 4.07 -14.99
CA GLU A 191 -17.56 3.68 -14.51
C GLU A 191 -16.53 3.57 -15.67
N GLN A 192 -16.82 4.18 -16.82
CA GLN A 192 -15.93 4.10 -17.98
C GLN A 192 -14.65 4.91 -17.76
N LEU A 193 -13.50 4.30 -18.06
CA LEU A 193 -12.21 5.00 -18.05
C LEU A 193 -11.98 5.70 -19.39
N VAL A 194 -11.57 6.97 -19.33
CA VAL A 194 -11.09 7.72 -20.50
C VAL A 194 -9.58 7.69 -20.52
N ARG A 195 -9.01 7.29 -21.66
CA ARG A 195 -7.58 7.33 -21.90
C ARG A 195 -7.24 8.61 -22.65
N LEU A 196 -6.53 9.51 -21.98
CA LEU A 196 -5.98 10.71 -22.59
C LEU A 196 -4.87 10.36 -23.58
N ASP A 197 -4.82 11.10 -24.68
CA ASP A 197 -3.68 11.02 -25.59
C ASP A 197 -2.42 11.69 -25.00
N GLY A 198 -1.30 11.63 -25.72
CA GLY A 198 -0.04 12.19 -25.26
C GLY A 198 -0.07 13.72 -25.09
N GLY A 199 -0.81 14.43 -25.96
CA GLY A 199 -0.93 15.88 -25.93
C GLY A 199 -1.81 16.35 -24.77
N GLU A 200 -2.95 15.69 -24.56
CA GLU A 200 -3.85 15.94 -23.42
C GLU A 200 -3.14 15.65 -22.09
N SER A 201 -2.41 14.53 -22.02
CA SER A 201 -1.61 14.16 -20.84
C SER A 201 -0.52 15.21 -20.55
N ALA A 202 0.20 15.65 -21.58
CA ALA A 202 1.24 16.68 -21.44
C ALA A 202 0.63 18.03 -21.01
N ALA A 203 -0.52 18.42 -21.56
CA ALA A 203 -1.21 19.63 -21.16
C ALA A 203 -1.62 19.61 -19.69
N LEU A 204 -2.13 18.47 -19.20
CA LEU A 204 -2.50 18.30 -17.80
C LEU A 204 -1.27 18.37 -16.86
N LEU A 205 -0.19 17.66 -17.21
CA LEU A 205 1.06 17.65 -16.44
C LEU A 205 1.71 19.05 -16.39
N SER A 206 1.66 19.80 -17.48
CA SER A 206 2.23 21.15 -17.55
C SER A 206 1.59 22.13 -16.55
N ARG A 207 0.30 21.96 -16.24
CA ARG A 207 -0.42 22.76 -15.22
C ARG A 207 0.05 22.48 -13.80
N TYR A 208 0.76 21.37 -13.56
CA TYR A 208 1.43 21.09 -12.30
C TYR A 208 2.93 21.40 -12.34
N GLY A 209 3.41 22.13 -13.36
CA GLY A 209 4.82 22.43 -13.53
C GLY A 209 5.66 21.21 -13.92
N ILE A 210 5.04 20.16 -14.46
CA ILE A 210 5.72 18.95 -14.95
C ILE A 210 5.84 19.04 -16.48
N PRO A 211 6.97 19.54 -17.02
CA PRO A 211 7.15 19.67 -18.46
C PRO A 211 7.35 18.27 -19.09
N VAL A 212 6.55 17.96 -20.10
CA VAL A 212 6.78 16.81 -20.97
C VAL A 212 7.63 17.27 -22.14
N VAL A 213 8.77 16.62 -22.36
CA VAL A 213 9.67 16.95 -23.47
C VAL A 213 8.96 16.63 -24.79
N PRO A 214 8.82 17.58 -25.72
CA PRO A 214 8.17 17.32 -26.99
C PRO A 214 8.98 16.33 -27.85
N SER A 215 8.29 15.48 -28.60
CA SER A 215 8.86 14.62 -29.64
C SER A 215 8.19 14.90 -30.98
N ALA A 216 8.89 14.57 -32.07
CA ALA A 216 8.38 14.73 -33.43
C ALA A 216 8.51 13.41 -34.18
N VAL A 217 7.38 12.91 -34.70
CA VAL A 217 7.37 11.83 -35.70
C VAL A 217 7.75 12.44 -37.05
N PHE A 218 8.52 11.70 -37.84
CA PHE A 218 9.00 12.14 -39.16
C PHE A 218 8.86 11.00 -40.17
N GLU A 219 8.69 11.36 -41.45
CA GLU A 219 8.63 10.39 -42.54
C GLU A 219 9.95 10.34 -43.32
N SER A 220 10.66 11.47 -43.40
CA SER A 220 11.95 11.60 -44.08
C SER A 220 13.11 11.94 -43.14
N ASP A 221 14.33 11.61 -43.58
CA ASP A 221 15.56 11.93 -42.85
C ASP A 221 15.76 13.44 -42.69
N ASP A 222 15.35 14.24 -43.67
CA ASP A 222 15.44 15.70 -43.62
C ASP A 222 14.43 16.30 -42.63
N GLU A 223 13.20 15.78 -42.58
CA GLU A 223 12.23 16.16 -41.53
C GLU A 223 12.74 15.86 -40.12
N ALA A 224 13.47 14.75 -39.94
CA ALA A 224 14.07 14.39 -38.68
C ALA A 224 15.15 15.39 -38.25
N VAL A 225 15.99 15.82 -39.20
CA VAL A 225 17.03 16.84 -38.96
C VAL A 225 16.40 18.18 -38.63
N ASP A 226 15.42 18.64 -39.41
CA ASP A 226 14.70 19.88 -39.14
C ASP A 226 14.03 19.85 -37.75
N ALA A 227 13.49 18.70 -37.35
CA ALA A 227 12.92 18.52 -36.02
C ALA A 227 13.99 18.56 -34.92
N ALA A 228 15.13 17.90 -35.10
CA ALA A 228 16.25 17.93 -34.16
C ALA A 228 16.81 19.34 -33.97
N GLU A 229 16.92 20.14 -35.04
CA GLU A 229 17.34 21.54 -34.96
C GLU A 229 16.37 22.41 -34.15
N ARG A 230 15.06 22.17 -34.27
CA ARG A 230 14.05 22.88 -33.46
C ARG A 230 14.00 22.41 -32.00
N LEU A 231 14.19 21.12 -31.76
CA LEU A 231 14.11 20.51 -30.43
C LEU A 231 15.38 20.74 -29.60
N GLY A 232 16.53 20.86 -30.26
CA GLY A 232 17.85 21.02 -29.65
C GLY A 232 18.62 19.72 -29.51
N TRP A 233 19.93 19.79 -29.75
CA TRP A 233 20.88 18.69 -29.63
C TRP A 233 21.46 18.58 -28.20
N PRO A 234 21.87 17.38 -27.74
CA PRO A 234 21.77 16.08 -28.43
C PRO A 234 20.35 15.53 -28.40
N VAL A 235 20.02 14.67 -29.38
CA VAL A 235 18.69 14.05 -29.54
C VAL A 235 18.73 12.54 -29.37
N VAL A 236 17.53 11.98 -29.19
CA VAL A 236 17.22 10.55 -29.13
C VAL A 236 16.32 10.19 -30.29
N LEU A 237 16.56 9.02 -30.90
CA LEU A 237 15.58 8.34 -31.72
C LEU A 237 14.90 7.24 -30.91
N LYS A 238 13.59 7.13 -30.99
CA LYS A 238 12.83 6.04 -30.38
C LYS A 238 11.69 5.58 -31.28
N THR A 239 11.40 4.28 -31.25
CA THR A 239 10.24 3.71 -31.93
C THR A 239 8.94 4.15 -31.25
N THR A 240 7.91 4.46 -32.04
CA THR A 240 6.58 4.73 -31.51
C THR A 240 5.76 3.46 -31.30
N ASP A 241 6.25 2.29 -31.72
CA ASP A 241 5.58 1.00 -31.53
C ASP A 241 5.50 0.63 -30.04
N PRO A 242 4.28 0.51 -29.47
CA PRO A 242 4.09 0.11 -28.08
C PRO A 242 4.73 -1.25 -27.71
N ALA A 243 4.82 -2.19 -28.65
CA ALA A 243 5.40 -3.52 -28.41
C ALA A 243 6.94 -3.47 -28.22
N LEU A 244 7.58 -2.41 -28.71
CA LEU A 244 9.04 -2.23 -28.70
C LEU A 244 9.52 -1.18 -27.69
N ARG A 245 8.61 -0.39 -27.10
CA ARG A 245 8.90 0.74 -26.20
C ARG A 245 9.78 0.40 -24.99
N HIS A 246 9.76 -0.85 -24.52
CA HIS A 246 10.55 -1.31 -23.36
C HIS A 246 11.58 -2.37 -23.73
N ARG A 247 11.95 -2.48 -25.01
CA ARG A 247 12.88 -3.48 -25.54
C ARG A 247 14.11 -2.81 -26.14
N LEU A 248 14.90 -2.18 -25.27
CA LEU A 248 16.14 -1.50 -25.64
C LEU A 248 17.12 -2.46 -26.33
N ASP A 249 17.10 -3.74 -25.94
CA ASP A 249 17.86 -4.84 -26.54
C ASP A 249 17.60 -5.03 -28.04
N LEU A 250 16.43 -4.62 -28.52
CA LEU A 250 16.03 -4.72 -29.93
C LEU A 250 16.38 -3.46 -30.75
N GLY A 251 17.11 -2.51 -30.16
CA GLY A 251 17.52 -1.29 -30.84
C GLY A 251 16.39 -0.28 -31.05
N GLY A 252 15.32 -0.38 -30.26
CA GLY A 252 14.16 0.53 -30.29
C GLY A 252 14.44 1.95 -29.79
N VAL A 253 15.65 2.22 -29.29
CA VAL A 253 16.11 3.55 -28.85
C VAL A 253 17.58 3.75 -29.24
N ARG A 254 17.92 4.96 -29.69
CA ARG A 254 19.29 5.43 -29.93
C ARG A 254 19.47 6.77 -29.22
N LEU A 255 20.39 6.82 -28.28
CA LEU A 255 20.69 7.99 -27.45
C LEU A 255 21.90 8.75 -27.99
N ASP A 256 22.11 9.95 -27.47
CA ASP A 256 23.35 10.73 -27.61
C ASP A 256 23.73 11.03 -29.06
N ILE A 257 22.74 11.42 -29.86
CA ILE A 257 22.97 11.82 -31.25
C ILE A 257 23.25 13.32 -31.26
N GLU A 258 24.47 13.71 -31.61
CA GLU A 258 24.96 15.08 -31.46
C GLU A 258 24.79 15.96 -32.71
N ASP A 259 24.64 15.35 -33.90
CA ASP A 259 24.62 16.08 -35.16
C ASP A 259 23.76 15.40 -36.26
N ALA A 260 23.49 16.15 -37.33
CA ALA A 260 22.64 15.73 -38.44
C ALA A 260 23.17 14.50 -39.21
N ASP A 261 24.49 14.38 -39.39
CA ASP A 261 25.06 13.25 -40.11
C ASP A 261 24.97 11.96 -39.26
N SER A 262 25.19 12.09 -37.95
CA SER A 262 24.99 11.03 -36.97
C SER A 262 23.53 10.61 -36.91
N LEU A 263 22.60 11.57 -36.95
CA LEU A 263 21.16 11.30 -36.97
C LEU A 263 20.77 10.46 -38.19
N ARG A 264 21.14 10.87 -39.40
CA ARG A 264 20.84 10.11 -40.64
C ARG A 264 21.40 8.69 -40.60
N ARG A 265 22.65 8.52 -40.13
CA ARG A 265 23.26 7.19 -39.95
C ARG A 265 22.46 6.33 -38.96
N ASN A 266 22.06 6.91 -37.82
CA ASN A 266 21.28 6.21 -36.80
C ASN A 266 19.87 5.85 -37.28
N ILE A 267 19.18 6.72 -38.03
CA ILE A 267 17.88 6.41 -38.65
C ILE A 267 18.00 5.19 -39.56
N ALA A 268 18.97 5.19 -40.47
CA ALA A 268 19.17 4.09 -41.41
C ALA A 268 19.49 2.77 -40.70
N GLN A 269 20.31 2.80 -39.63
CA GLN A 269 20.62 1.63 -38.83
C GLN A 269 19.41 1.12 -38.03
N MET A 270 18.66 2.04 -37.42
CA MET A 270 17.49 1.71 -36.62
C MET A 270 16.37 1.13 -37.47
N ARG A 271 16.06 1.70 -38.64
CA ARG A 271 15.07 1.14 -39.58
C ARG A 271 15.41 -0.29 -40.00
N ARG A 272 16.69 -0.57 -40.31
CA ARG A 272 17.15 -1.94 -40.62
C ARG A 272 17.01 -2.90 -39.43
N ALA A 273 17.34 -2.44 -38.23
CA ALA A 273 17.20 -3.27 -37.02
C ALA A 273 15.73 -3.59 -36.70
N LEU A 274 14.82 -2.67 -37.01
CA LEU A 274 13.40 -2.80 -36.71
C LEU A 274 12.57 -3.46 -37.82
N GLU A 275 13.10 -3.58 -39.04
CA GLU A 275 12.44 -4.21 -40.19
C GLU A 275 11.81 -5.59 -39.88
N PRO A 276 12.46 -6.52 -39.14
CA PRO A 276 11.86 -7.81 -38.81
C PRO A 276 10.61 -7.73 -37.93
N TYR A 277 10.37 -6.59 -37.29
CA TYR A 277 9.27 -6.37 -36.35
C TYR A 277 8.11 -5.54 -36.95
N GLY A 278 8.25 -5.06 -38.19
CA GLY A 278 7.20 -4.32 -38.91
C GLY A 278 7.46 -2.83 -39.10
N SER A 279 6.41 -2.08 -39.44
CA SER A 279 6.50 -0.63 -39.73
C SER A 279 6.88 0.15 -38.48
N SER A 280 8.07 0.72 -38.48
CA SER A 280 8.65 1.46 -37.36
C SER A 280 8.52 2.96 -37.63
N ALA A 281 7.36 3.53 -37.29
CA ALA A 281 7.31 4.96 -37.06
C ALA A 281 8.32 5.28 -35.94
N ILE A 282 9.23 6.22 -36.23
CA ILE A 282 10.29 6.66 -35.33
C ILE A 282 10.00 8.13 -35.02
N GLU A 283 10.26 8.51 -33.78
CA GLU A 283 10.23 9.90 -33.35
C GLU A 283 11.61 10.36 -32.87
N VAL A 284 11.87 11.65 -33.05
CA VAL A 284 13.04 12.34 -32.51
C VAL A 284 12.63 13.18 -31.31
N GLN A 285 13.48 13.22 -30.28
CA GLN A 285 13.24 13.97 -29.04
C GLN A 285 14.56 14.51 -28.50
N ALA A 286 14.57 15.72 -27.93
CA ALA A 286 15.75 16.26 -27.26
C ALA A 286 16.10 15.47 -25.99
N MET A 287 17.39 15.33 -25.69
CA MET A 287 17.84 14.77 -24.42
C MET A 287 17.67 15.79 -23.29
N VAL A 288 17.29 15.28 -22.12
CA VAL A 288 17.29 16.06 -20.88
C VAL A 288 18.62 15.87 -20.14
N PRO A 289 19.01 16.82 -19.26
CA PRO A 289 20.18 16.67 -18.43
C PRO A 289 20.16 15.36 -17.62
N VAL A 290 21.34 14.78 -17.39
CA VAL A 290 21.50 13.59 -16.57
C VAL A 290 20.98 13.86 -15.16
N GLY A 291 20.17 12.94 -14.65
CA GLY A 291 19.59 13.02 -13.32
C GLY A 291 19.14 11.65 -12.82
N GLN A 292 18.54 11.63 -11.64
CA GLN A 292 17.95 10.40 -11.10
C GLN A 292 16.62 10.15 -11.81
N ALA A 293 16.57 9.08 -12.61
CA ALA A 293 15.33 8.65 -13.22
C ALA A 293 14.39 8.12 -12.12
N CYS A 294 13.10 8.42 -12.24
CA CYS A 294 12.05 7.99 -11.32
C CYS A 294 10.85 7.49 -12.13
N THR A 295 10.14 6.50 -11.60
CA THR A 295 8.84 6.06 -12.10
C THR A 295 7.75 6.47 -11.13
N PHE A 296 6.64 6.95 -11.68
CA PHE A 296 5.44 7.27 -10.94
C PHE A 296 4.26 6.57 -11.61
N ARG A 297 3.44 5.89 -10.82
CA ARG A 297 2.21 5.25 -11.27
C ARG A 297 1.12 5.54 -10.26
N ALA A 298 -0.03 6.01 -10.74
CA ALA A 298 -1.26 6.10 -9.96
C ALA A 298 -2.31 5.20 -10.62
N ILE A 299 -3.04 4.44 -9.81
CA ILE A 299 -4.20 3.65 -10.24
C ILE A 299 -5.33 3.83 -9.24
N GLU A 300 -6.56 3.59 -9.69
CA GLU A 300 -7.70 3.39 -8.80
C GLU A 300 -7.90 1.89 -8.63
N ASP A 301 -7.63 1.36 -7.43
CA ASP A 301 -7.85 -0.04 -7.10
C ASP A 301 -9.30 -0.23 -6.59
N PRO A 302 -10.07 -1.20 -7.08
CA PRO A 302 -11.47 -1.38 -6.67
C PRO A 302 -11.70 -1.68 -5.18
N LEU A 303 -10.67 -2.16 -4.46
CA LEU A 303 -10.76 -2.53 -3.04
C LEU A 303 -10.07 -1.50 -2.14
N LEU A 304 -8.96 -0.93 -2.60
CA LEU A 304 -8.10 -0.04 -1.81
C LEU A 304 -8.33 1.45 -2.11
N GLY A 305 -8.99 1.78 -3.22
CA GLY A 305 -9.12 3.14 -3.72
C GLY A 305 -7.84 3.64 -4.41
N PRO A 306 -7.48 4.93 -4.30
CA PRO A 306 -6.34 5.48 -5.03
C PRO A 306 -5.01 4.93 -4.50
N VAL A 307 -4.26 4.26 -5.37
CA VAL A 307 -2.94 3.71 -5.07
C VAL A 307 -1.88 4.45 -5.88
N VAL A 308 -0.90 5.00 -5.19
CA VAL A 308 0.26 5.67 -5.78
C VAL A 308 1.52 4.85 -5.53
N SER A 309 2.28 4.62 -6.59
CA SER A 309 3.61 4.04 -6.56
C SER A 309 4.62 5.04 -7.08
N PHE A 310 5.69 5.19 -6.33
CA PHE A 310 6.86 5.98 -6.69
C PHE A 310 8.10 5.13 -6.45
N GLY A 311 9.01 5.12 -7.42
CA GLY A 311 10.27 4.39 -7.31
C GLY A 311 11.36 5.04 -8.12
N LEU A 312 12.61 4.82 -7.71
CA LEU A 312 13.75 5.16 -8.56
C LEU A 312 13.68 4.27 -9.80
N ALA A 313 13.77 4.89 -10.97
CA ALA A 313 13.93 4.18 -12.23
C ALA A 313 15.42 3.89 -12.41
N GLY A 314 15.71 2.71 -12.94
CA GLY A 314 17.03 2.24 -13.29
C GLY A 314 16.89 1.08 -14.26
N ASP A 315 17.96 0.76 -14.95
CA ASP A 315 17.98 -0.32 -15.92
C ASP A 315 17.76 -1.67 -15.19
N ALA A 316 16.84 -2.46 -15.74
CA ALA A 316 17.03 -3.89 -15.86
C ALA A 316 17.80 -4.13 -17.16
#